data_AF-A0A430BAX3-F1
#
_entry.id   AF-A0A430BAX3-F1
#
_cell.length_a   1.000
_cell.length_b   1.000
_cell.length_c   1.000
_cell.angle_alpha   90.00
_cell.angle_beta   90.00
_cell.angle_gamma   90.00
#
_symmetry.space_group_name_H-M   'P 1'
#
loop_
_entity.id
_entity.type
_entity.pdbx_description
1 polymer ?
#
loop_
_entity_poly.entity_id
_entity_poly.type
_entity_poly.pdbx_seq_one_letter_code
_entity_poly.pdbx_strand_id
1 'polypeptide(L)'
;MAARLFPSLGGHLPIDQVRQRRIDACAGAAPCVVEAAIWRDEERDALARSAGAKANDVRREVEGLNEVLRIYGVGKLPRYPLIDGSDEAFGTPAFAAVVADAVLLATAQASDPAVTGDPSLSLALALLDANDKNAAIAFEPLDQRYNAGAVAKARRLDWSRFPNTAIIALGVGPEDPSTALSARGKANVRMAAELFAQGLAPFIIVSGSAVHPRDTPHVEAIEMRRALIERFGIPADAIIVEPYARHTTTNLRNATRRLIALRAPLNRDTLVVSNVGHIDAIASPAFTARNQRELGYQPGRIGPRPSPNTITFRPDATSLRIDPLDPLDP
;
A
#
# COMPACT_ATOMS: atom_id res chain seq x y z
N MET A 1 5.91 12.30 2.89
CA MET A 1 5.53 10.96 3.42
C MET A 1 4.17 10.96 4.09
N ALA A 2 3.95 11.83 5.09
CA ALA A 2 2.73 11.90 5.90
C ALA A 2 1.41 11.89 5.10
N ALA A 3 1.26 12.75 4.10
CA ALA A 3 0.01 12.85 3.32
C ALA A 3 -0.37 11.57 2.54
N ARG A 4 0.58 10.68 2.26
CA ARG A 4 0.33 9.40 1.58
C ARG A 4 -0.04 8.29 2.57
N LEU A 5 0.62 8.29 3.74
CA LEU A 5 0.38 7.32 4.81
C LEU A 5 -0.91 7.62 5.58
N PHE A 6 -1.19 8.91 5.76
CA PHE A 6 -2.29 9.43 6.56
C PHE A 6 -3.04 10.54 5.79
N PRO A 7 -3.73 10.19 4.69
CA PRO A 7 -4.38 11.17 3.81
C PRO A 7 -5.53 11.97 4.45
N SER A 8 -6.22 11.41 5.45
CA SER A 8 -7.32 12.05 6.19
C SER A 8 -6.81 13.01 7.26
N LEU A 9 -5.64 12.73 7.82
CA LEU A 9 -4.86 13.65 8.65
C LEU A 9 -4.21 14.74 7.78
N GLY A 10 -3.93 14.47 6.51
CA GLY A 10 -3.42 15.47 5.56
C GLY A 10 -2.02 15.99 5.91
N GLY A 11 -1.22 15.18 6.61
CA GLY A 11 0.10 15.60 7.11
C GLY A 11 0.05 16.60 8.27
N HIS A 12 -1.13 16.80 8.85
CA HIS A 12 -1.34 17.64 10.02
C HIS A 12 -2.08 16.86 11.10
N LEU A 13 -1.53 16.87 12.31
CA LEU A 13 -2.19 16.26 13.46
C LEU A 13 -2.33 17.31 14.55
N PRO A 14 -3.54 17.66 15.02
CA PRO A 14 -3.69 18.68 16.04
C PRO A 14 -2.86 18.34 17.28
N ILE A 15 -2.12 19.32 17.80
CA ILE A 15 -1.29 19.13 18.99
C ILE A 15 -2.21 18.79 20.16
N ASP A 16 -1.97 17.64 20.79
CA ASP A 16 -2.60 17.29 22.05
C ASP A 16 -1.69 17.71 23.22
N GLN A 17 -2.13 18.70 23.99
CA GLN A 17 -1.33 19.24 25.11
C GLN A 17 -1.11 18.23 26.25
N VAL A 18 -1.97 17.22 26.40
CA VAL A 18 -1.79 16.16 27.40
C VAL A 18 -0.69 15.21 26.95
N ARG A 19 -0.72 14.79 25.67
CA ARG A 19 0.34 13.95 25.12
C ARG A 19 1.67 14.69 25.01
N GLN A 20 1.68 15.95 24.59
CA GLN A 20 2.91 16.76 24.55
C GLN A 20 3.59 16.78 25.93
N ARG A 21 2.84 17.07 27.00
CA ARG A 21 3.37 17.03 28.37
C ARG A 21 3.89 15.66 28.78
N ARG A 22 3.24 14.57 28.32
CA ARG A 22 3.68 13.19 28.56
C ARG A 22 5.02 12.90 27.86
N ILE A 23 5.20 13.39 26.63
CA ILE A 23 6.44 13.27 25.88
C ILE A 23 7.55 14.11 26.52
N ASP A 24 7.27 15.37 26.87
CA ASP A 24 8.25 16.27 27.49
C ASP A 24 8.78 15.72 28.83
N ALA A 25 7.91 15.05 29.61
CA ALA A 25 8.28 14.41 30.87
C ALA A 25 9.29 13.26 30.72
N CYS A 26 9.47 12.71 29.51
CA CYS A 26 10.46 11.68 29.24
C CYS A 26 11.90 12.21 29.17
N ALA A 27 12.09 13.54 29.13
CA ALA A 27 13.41 14.17 29.06
C ALA A 27 14.33 13.58 27.97
N GLY A 28 13.74 13.22 26.81
CA GLY A 28 14.46 12.66 25.66
C GLY A 28 14.80 11.17 25.75
N ALA A 29 14.44 10.46 26.82
CA ALA A 29 14.66 9.01 26.92
C ALA A 29 13.83 8.26 25.86
N ALA A 30 14.48 7.73 24.83
CA ALA A 30 13.82 7.25 23.61
C ALA A 30 12.70 6.21 23.85
N PRO A 31 12.88 5.17 24.70
CA PRO A 31 11.79 4.23 24.99
C PRO A 31 10.56 4.91 25.63
N CYS A 32 10.78 5.88 26.52
CA CYS A 32 9.70 6.65 27.14
C CYS A 32 9.00 7.54 26.10
N VAL A 33 9.76 8.22 25.24
CA VAL A 33 9.22 9.12 24.20
C VAL A 33 8.29 8.35 23.25
N VAL A 34 8.69 7.17 22.80
CA VAL A 34 7.86 6.32 21.93
C VAL A 34 6.57 5.91 22.63
N GLU A 35 6.65 5.38 23.85
CA GLU A 35 5.46 4.98 24.63
C GLU A 35 4.52 6.16 24.89
N ALA A 36 5.09 7.33 25.21
CA ALA A 36 4.34 8.56 25.42
C ALA A 36 3.63 9.03 24.14
N ALA A 37 4.23 8.82 22.96
CA ALA A 37 3.70 9.24 21.67
C ALA A 37 2.52 8.40 21.18
N ILE A 38 2.34 7.18 21.69
CA ILE A 38 1.19 6.33 21.34
C ILE A 38 -0.10 7.00 21.79
N TRP A 39 -1.05 7.11 20.86
CA TRP A 39 -2.37 7.66 21.11
C TRP A 39 -3.20 6.70 21.95
N ARG A 40 -3.76 7.20 23.04
CA ARG A 40 -4.75 6.46 23.84
C ARG A 40 -6.09 6.42 23.11
N ASP A 41 -6.92 5.43 23.44
CA ASP A 41 -8.25 5.29 22.84
C ASP A 41 -9.10 6.56 23.00
N GLU A 42 -9.05 7.19 24.17
CA GLU A 42 -9.78 8.43 24.46
C GLU A 42 -9.30 9.62 23.60
N GLU A 43 -7.99 9.75 23.42
CA GLU A 43 -7.34 10.80 22.61
C GLU A 43 -7.72 10.61 21.13
N ARG A 44 -7.59 9.39 20.61
CA ARG A 44 -7.96 9.02 19.24
C ARG A 44 -9.44 9.30 18.99
N ASP A 45 -10.29 8.90 19.93
CA ASP A 45 -11.74 9.01 19.81
C ASP A 45 -12.21 10.46 19.88
N ALA A 46 -11.56 11.29 20.69
CA ALA A 46 -11.79 12.74 20.72
C ALA A 46 -11.42 13.39 19.38
N LEU A 47 -10.24 13.07 18.84
CA LEU A 47 -9.81 13.57 17.52
C LEU A 47 -10.78 13.12 16.41
N ALA A 48 -11.14 11.83 16.39
CA ALA A 48 -12.08 11.28 15.42
C ALA A 48 -13.44 11.99 15.48
N ARG A 49 -13.99 12.25 16.67
CA ARG A 49 -15.25 13.01 16.82
C ARG A 49 -15.15 14.42 16.23
N SER A 50 -14.01 15.09 16.40
CA SER A 50 -13.79 16.43 15.84
C SER A 50 -13.72 16.45 14.31
N ALA A 51 -13.40 15.32 13.67
CA ALA A 51 -13.28 15.22 12.21
C ALA A 51 -14.62 15.03 11.46
N GLY A 52 -15.75 14.98 12.18
CA GLY A 52 -17.09 14.92 11.58
C GLY A 52 -17.26 13.72 10.63
N ALA A 53 -17.56 14.00 9.35
CA ALA A 53 -17.79 12.95 8.35
C ALA A 53 -16.57 12.03 8.12
N LYS A 54 -15.35 12.48 8.44
CA LYS A 54 -14.12 11.70 8.32
C LYS A 54 -13.75 10.94 9.60
N ALA A 55 -14.62 10.91 10.61
CA ALA A 55 -14.32 10.32 11.92
C ALA A 55 -13.76 8.89 11.84
N ASN A 56 -14.34 8.03 11.00
CA ASN A 56 -13.90 6.65 10.85
C ASN A 56 -12.52 6.54 10.20
N ASP A 57 -12.23 7.38 9.21
CA ASP A 57 -10.97 7.40 8.48
C ASP A 57 -9.85 7.95 9.37
N VAL A 58 -10.11 9.06 10.08
CA VAL A 58 -9.18 9.62 11.07
C VAL A 58 -8.86 8.63 12.17
N ARG A 59 -9.89 7.93 12.69
CA ARG A 59 -9.68 6.87 13.70
C ARG A 59 -8.76 5.77 13.18
N ARG A 60 -8.93 5.36 11.92
CA ARG A 60 -8.09 4.34 11.27
C ARG A 60 -6.67 4.83 11.08
N GLU A 61 -6.48 6.05 10.59
CA GLU A 61 -5.13 6.59 10.38
C GLU A 61 -4.35 6.75 11.68
N VAL A 62 -5.01 7.17 12.77
CA VAL A 62 -4.37 7.21 14.10
C VAL A 62 -4.05 5.81 14.61
N GLU A 63 -4.88 4.81 14.33
CA GLU A 63 -4.54 3.42 14.65
C GLU A 63 -3.34 2.93 13.83
N GLY A 64 -3.26 3.26 12.54
CA GLY A 64 -2.10 2.96 11.71
C GLY A 64 -0.83 3.67 12.19
N LEU A 65 -0.96 4.92 12.65
CA LEU A 65 0.11 5.68 13.28
C LEU A 65 0.62 4.96 14.54
N ASN A 66 -0.30 4.53 15.41
CA ASN A 66 0.02 3.73 16.59
C ASN A 66 0.69 2.40 16.23
N GLU A 67 0.27 1.74 15.14
CA GLU A 67 0.91 0.50 14.68
C GLU A 67 2.36 0.76 14.26
N VAL A 68 2.66 1.87 13.57
CA VAL A 68 4.06 2.25 13.27
C VAL A 68 4.86 2.45 14.55
N LEU A 69 4.34 3.23 15.50
CA LEU A 69 5.03 3.50 16.78
C LEU A 69 5.28 2.19 17.56
N ARG A 70 4.30 1.28 17.60
CA ARG A 70 4.42 0.00 18.31
C ARG A 70 5.39 -0.95 17.62
N ILE A 71 5.31 -1.10 16.30
CA ILE A 71 6.15 -2.04 15.55
C ILE A 71 7.61 -1.58 15.55
N TYR A 72 7.85 -0.34 15.16
CA TYR A 72 9.21 0.17 14.92
C TYR A 72 9.83 0.83 16.15
N GLY A 73 9.02 1.32 17.10
CA GLY A 73 9.52 1.99 18.31
C GLY A 73 9.52 1.09 19.57
N VAL A 74 8.47 0.27 19.75
CA VAL A 74 8.33 -0.60 20.93
C VAL A 74 8.72 -2.05 20.63
N GLY A 75 8.82 -2.44 19.35
CA GLY A 75 9.17 -3.81 18.94
C GLY A 75 8.01 -4.80 18.97
N LYS A 76 6.77 -4.32 18.81
CA LYS A 76 5.61 -5.19 18.55
C LYS A 76 5.85 -5.99 17.26
N LEU A 77 5.59 -7.30 17.29
CA LEU A 77 5.65 -8.12 16.09
C LEU A 77 4.62 -7.61 15.05
N PRO A 78 5.04 -7.27 13.83
CA PRO A 78 4.11 -6.84 12.79
C PRO A 78 3.29 -8.03 12.31
N ARG A 79 2.22 -7.73 11.57
CA ARG A 79 1.34 -8.75 10.99
C ARG A 79 2.08 -9.69 10.04
N TYR A 80 3.03 -9.16 9.27
CA TYR A 80 3.84 -9.91 8.31
C TYR A 80 5.33 -9.78 8.64
N PRO A 81 5.83 -10.50 9.65
CA PRO A 81 7.21 -10.34 10.13
C PRO A 81 8.29 -10.71 9.10
N LEU A 82 7.92 -11.45 8.04
CA LEU A 82 8.83 -11.77 6.95
C LEU A 82 9.11 -10.57 6.03
N ILE A 83 8.28 -9.52 6.05
CA ILE A 83 8.42 -8.36 5.16
C ILE A 83 8.36 -7.01 5.90
N ASP A 84 7.87 -6.99 7.14
CA ASP A 84 7.71 -5.80 7.97
C ASP A 84 8.54 -5.87 9.25
N GLY A 85 8.70 -4.71 9.91
CA GLY A 85 9.38 -4.58 11.20
C GLY A 85 10.82 -4.10 11.06
N SER A 86 11.50 -3.90 12.19
CA SER A 86 12.93 -3.57 12.19
C SER A 86 13.75 -4.75 11.70
N ASP A 87 14.88 -4.46 11.05
CA ASP A 87 15.88 -5.47 10.72
C ASP A 87 16.72 -5.85 11.96
N GLU A 88 16.69 -5.00 12.99
CA GLU A 88 17.29 -5.28 14.30
C GLU A 88 16.33 -6.06 15.20
N ALA A 89 16.87 -7.08 15.87
CA ALA A 89 16.08 -7.91 16.78
C ALA A 89 15.63 -7.12 18.01
N PHE A 90 14.37 -7.32 18.42
CA PHE A 90 13.80 -6.67 19.60
C PHE A 90 14.58 -7.00 20.88
N GLY A 91 14.72 -6.00 21.76
CA GLY A 91 15.42 -6.11 23.04
C GLY A 91 16.96 -6.05 22.93
N THR A 92 17.50 -5.84 21.72
CA THR A 92 18.93 -5.68 21.51
C THR A 92 19.38 -4.22 21.66
N PRO A 93 20.67 -3.98 21.97
CA PRO A 93 21.24 -2.63 21.92
C PRO A 93 21.13 -1.97 20.54
N ALA A 94 21.17 -2.76 19.45
CA ALA A 94 21.05 -2.25 18.08
C ALA A 94 19.65 -1.70 17.81
N PHE A 95 18.60 -2.44 18.20
CA PHE A 95 17.22 -1.92 18.13
C PHE A 95 17.06 -0.63 18.95
N ALA A 96 17.61 -0.60 20.18
CA ALA A 96 17.55 0.60 21.03
C ALA A 96 18.27 1.80 20.39
N ALA A 97 19.37 1.58 19.66
CA ALA A 97 20.08 2.62 18.93
C ALA A 97 19.23 3.18 17.78
N VAL A 98 18.61 2.32 16.96
CA VAL A 98 17.71 2.74 15.87
C VAL A 98 16.55 3.59 16.40
N VAL A 99 15.96 3.20 17.54
CA VAL A 99 14.88 3.99 18.18
C VAL A 99 15.38 5.33 18.70
N ALA A 100 16.59 5.38 19.28
CA ALA A 100 17.20 6.63 19.71
C ALA A 100 17.49 7.58 18.53
N ASP A 101 18.00 7.05 17.43
CA ASP A 101 18.25 7.81 16.20
C ASP A 101 16.94 8.35 15.60
N ALA A 102 15.86 7.57 15.63
CA ALA A 102 14.54 8.03 15.20
C ALA A 102 13.99 9.17 16.09
N VAL A 103 14.19 9.11 17.41
CA VAL A 103 13.79 10.22 18.32
C VAL A 103 14.62 11.47 18.07
N LEU A 104 15.92 11.32 17.82
CA LEU A 104 16.79 12.43 17.43
C LEU A 104 16.33 13.06 16.10
N LEU A 105 16.05 12.23 15.09
CA LEU A 105 15.57 12.65 13.79
C LEU A 105 14.23 13.37 13.88
N ALA A 106 13.27 12.83 14.65
CA ALA A 106 11.97 13.47 14.87
C ALA A 106 12.10 14.84 15.55
N THR A 107 13.04 14.97 16.49
CA THR A 107 13.34 16.25 17.16
C THR A 107 13.93 17.25 16.18
N ALA A 108 14.84 16.82 15.31
CA ALA A 108 15.41 17.67 14.27
C ALA A 108 14.33 18.11 13.24
N GLN A 109 13.31 17.28 13.02
CA GLN A 109 12.17 17.55 12.14
C GLN A 109 11.07 18.42 12.78
N ALA A 110 11.19 18.83 14.05
CA ALA A 110 10.12 19.56 14.75
C ALA A 110 9.73 20.89 14.08
N SER A 111 10.60 21.46 13.24
CA SER A 111 10.34 22.69 12.47
C SER A 111 10.08 22.43 10.97
N ASP A 112 9.95 21.17 10.54
CA ASP A 112 9.69 20.83 9.14
C ASP A 112 8.25 21.22 8.75
N PRO A 113 8.04 22.16 7.82
CA PRO A 113 6.69 22.55 7.39
C PRO A 113 5.93 21.40 6.68
N ALA A 114 6.61 20.34 6.24
CA ALA A 114 5.99 19.18 5.61
C ALA A 114 5.38 18.20 6.63
N VAL A 115 5.73 18.31 7.91
CA VAL A 115 5.18 17.50 9.01
C VAL A 115 4.83 18.44 10.14
N THR A 116 3.55 18.81 10.24
CA THR A 116 3.11 19.80 11.24
C THR A 116 2.20 19.17 12.28
N GLY A 117 2.31 19.67 13.51
CA GLY A 117 1.41 19.33 14.59
C GLY A 117 2.00 18.34 15.58
N ASP A 118 1.23 17.31 15.95
CA ASP A 118 1.55 16.43 17.07
C ASP A 118 2.86 15.63 16.86
N PRO A 119 3.76 15.56 17.86
CA PRO A 119 5.06 14.89 17.73
C PRO A 119 4.99 13.41 17.35
N SER A 120 3.89 12.74 17.66
CA SER A 120 3.68 11.33 17.29
C SER A 120 3.79 11.08 15.80
N LEU A 121 3.36 12.04 14.96
CA LEU A 121 3.42 11.92 13.51
C LEU A 121 4.87 11.99 13.03
N SER A 122 5.63 13.02 13.44
CA SER A 122 7.06 13.13 13.10
C SER A 122 7.85 11.92 13.59
N LEU A 123 7.57 11.45 14.80
CA LEU A 123 8.23 10.27 15.34
C LEU A 123 7.95 8.99 14.54
N ALA A 124 6.71 8.77 14.13
CA ALA A 124 6.37 7.61 13.30
C ALA A 124 7.07 7.66 11.93
N LEU A 125 7.15 8.83 11.30
CA LEU A 125 7.87 8.99 10.04
C LEU A 125 9.38 8.78 10.22
N ALA A 126 9.95 9.31 11.28
CA ALA A 126 11.36 9.13 11.62
C ALA A 126 11.70 7.66 11.94
N LEU A 127 10.80 6.93 12.60
CA LEU A 127 10.96 5.48 12.84
C LEU A 127 10.96 4.69 11.54
N LEU A 128 10.07 5.02 10.59
CA LEU A 128 10.09 4.38 9.27
C LEU A 128 11.36 4.71 8.49
N ASP A 129 11.81 5.96 8.55
CA ASP A 129 13.03 6.43 7.86
C ASP A 129 14.29 5.77 8.44
N ALA A 130 14.43 5.71 9.76
CA ALA A 130 15.53 5.04 10.44
C ALA A 130 15.60 3.51 10.20
N ASN A 131 14.53 2.91 9.69
CA ASN A 131 14.46 1.50 9.29
C ASN A 131 14.39 1.31 7.76
N ASP A 132 14.66 2.37 6.98
CA ASP A 132 14.59 2.37 5.51
C ASP A 132 13.24 1.90 4.93
N LYS A 133 12.14 2.03 5.69
CA LYS A 133 10.80 1.58 5.28
C LYS A 133 10.03 2.67 4.53
N ASN A 134 10.58 3.11 3.40
CA ASN A 134 10.02 4.18 2.56
C ASN A 134 9.19 3.69 1.35
N ALA A 135 9.02 2.37 1.18
CA ALA A 135 8.36 1.77 0.02
C ALA A 135 6.94 2.32 -0.26
N ALA A 136 6.21 2.69 0.80
CA ALA A 136 4.86 3.26 0.73
C ALA A 136 4.78 4.60 -0.02
N ILE A 137 5.92 5.27 -0.23
CA ILE A 137 6.00 6.59 -0.88
C ILE A 137 7.00 6.67 -2.03
N ALA A 138 7.75 5.59 -2.29
CA ALA A 138 8.88 5.59 -3.23
C ALA A 138 8.50 6.02 -4.66
N PHE A 139 7.22 5.87 -5.03
CA PHE A 139 6.72 6.18 -6.36
C PHE A 139 5.95 7.49 -6.46
N GLU A 140 5.80 8.23 -5.36
CA GLU A 140 5.06 9.49 -5.42
C GLU A 140 5.81 10.57 -6.21
N PRO A 141 5.07 11.46 -6.91
CA PRO A 141 3.66 11.34 -7.25
C PRO A 141 3.40 10.27 -8.33
N LEU A 142 2.71 9.18 -7.97
CA LEU A 142 2.62 7.96 -8.80
C LEU A 142 2.00 8.25 -10.17
N ASP A 143 0.84 8.89 -10.17
CA ASP A 143 0.08 9.07 -11.40
C ASP A 143 0.75 10.05 -12.37
N GLN A 144 1.41 11.08 -11.85
CA GLN A 144 2.10 12.06 -12.70
C GLN A 144 3.36 11.46 -13.33
N ARG A 145 4.07 10.59 -12.61
CA ARG A 145 5.31 9.95 -13.06
C ARG A 145 5.07 8.76 -13.99
N TYR A 146 4.07 7.91 -13.69
CA TYR A 146 3.93 6.60 -14.33
C TYR A 146 2.62 6.41 -15.10
N ASN A 147 1.52 7.04 -14.66
CA ASN A 147 0.18 6.74 -15.17
C ASN A 147 -0.48 7.89 -15.96
N ALA A 148 0.23 9.01 -16.18
CA ALA A 148 -0.37 10.23 -16.72
C ALA A 148 -1.04 10.03 -18.10
N GLY A 149 -0.38 9.26 -18.98
CA GLY A 149 -0.93 8.91 -20.29
C GLY A 149 -2.21 8.07 -20.19
N ALA A 150 -2.21 7.06 -19.32
CA ALA A 150 -3.39 6.23 -19.09
C ALA A 150 -4.56 7.02 -18.47
N VAL A 151 -4.28 7.91 -17.52
CA VAL A 151 -5.27 8.81 -16.93
C VAL A 151 -5.86 9.75 -17.98
N ALA A 152 -5.04 10.32 -18.86
CA ALA A 152 -5.50 11.18 -19.95
C ALA A 152 -6.37 10.41 -20.95
N LYS A 153 -5.97 9.19 -21.32
CA LYS A 153 -6.71 8.29 -22.22
C LYS A 153 -8.06 7.89 -21.63
N ALA A 154 -8.10 7.52 -20.35
CA ALA A 154 -9.30 7.08 -19.64
C ALA A 154 -10.42 8.15 -19.65
N ARG A 155 -10.07 9.43 -19.57
CA ARG A 155 -11.04 10.55 -19.61
C ARG A 155 -11.81 10.67 -20.91
N ARG A 156 -11.28 10.12 -22.02
CA ARG A 156 -11.86 10.19 -23.36
C ARG A 156 -12.33 8.82 -23.86
N LEU A 157 -12.16 7.79 -23.04
CA LEU A 157 -12.43 6.42 -23.42
C LEU A 157 -13.93 6.12 -23.32
N ASP A 158 -14.51 5.60 -24.39
CA ASP A 158 -15.77 4.89 -24.30
C ASP A 158 -15.53 3.49 -23.74
N TRP A 159 -15.74 3.34 -22.44
CA TRP A 159 -15.56 2.07 -21.74
C TRP A 159 -16.45 0.96 -22.31
N SER A 160 -17.62 1.27 -22.90
CA SER A 160 -18.59 0.27 -23.37
C SER A 160 -18.03 -0.62 -24.50
N ARG A 161 -17.02 -0.14 -25.22
CA ARG A 161 -16.33 -0.86 -26.31
C ARG A 161 -15.52 -2.07 -25.88
N PHE A 162 -15.22 -2.20 -24.59
CA PHE A 162 -14.38 -3.27 -24.06
C PHE A 162 -15.20 -4.16 -23.13
N PRO A 163 -15.04 -5.49 -23.15
CA PRO A 163 -15.79 -6.37 -22.25
C PRO A 163 -15.38 -6.18 -20.79
N ASN A 164 -14.10 -5.88 -20.53
CA ASN A 164 -13.57 -5.62 -19.20
C ASN A 164 -13.01 -4.19 -19.12
N THR A 165 -13.05 -3.60 -17.91
CA THR A 165 -12.49 -2.28 -17.64
C THR A 165 -10.97 -2.28 -17.57
N ALA A 166 -10.36 -3.38 -17.11
CA ALA A 166 -8.91 -3.58 -17.13
C ALA A 166 -8.56 -5.07 -17.12
N ILE A 167 -7.33 -5.37 -17.54
CA ILE A 167 -6.62 -6.61 -17.20
C ILE A 167 -5.75 -6.32 -15.98
N ILE A 168 -5.89 -7.07 -14.90
CA ILE A 168 -5.06 -6.94 -13.69
C ILE A 168 -4.00 -8.04 -13.71
N ALA A 169 -2.76 -7.68 -14.01
CA ALA A 169 -1.62 -8.58 -14.01
C ALA A 169 -0.94 -8.58 -12.64
N LEU A 170 -0.97 -9.73 -11.97
CA LEU A 170 -0.42 -9.88 -10.62
C LEU A 170 1.09 -10.16 -10.65
N GLY A 171 1.82 -9.45 -9.78
CA GLY A 171 3.22 -9.70 -9.48
C GLY A 171 3.43 -11.04 -8.79
N VAL A 172 4.61 -11.61 -9.04
CA VAL A 172 5.11 -12.82 -8.37
C VAL A 172 6.61 -12.64 -8.17
N GLY A 173 7.01 -12.52 -6.91
CA GLY A 173 8.38 -12.17 -6.57
C GLY A 173 9.36 -13.25 -7.01
N PRO A 174 10.62 -12.88 -7.31
CA PRO A 174 11.69 -13.84 -7.44
C PRO A 174 11.97 -14.55 -6.10
N GLU A 175 12.70 -15.66 -6.17
CA GLU A 175 13.20 -16.37 -4.97
C GLU A 175 14.51 -15.73 -4.46
N ASP A 176 15.09 -14.80 -5.23
CA ASP A 176 16.38 -14.15 -4.95
C ASP A 176 16.30 -12.63 -5.24
N PRO A 177 17.11 -11.79 -4.57
CA PRO A 177 17.03 -10.34 -4.70
C PRO A 177 17.67 -9.79 -5.99
N SER A 178 18.41 -10.59 -6.75
CA SER A 178 19.11 -10.15 -7.97
C SER A 178 18.25 -10.30 -9.23
N THR A 179 17.24 -11.14 -9.18
CA THR A 179 16.32 -11.36 -10.29
C THR A 179 15.28 -10.25 -10.36
N ALA A 180 15.40 -9.35 -11.34
CA ALA A 180 14.45 -8.25 -11.50
C ALA A 180 12.99 -8.67 -11.74
N LEU A 181 12.77 -9.71 -12.55
CA LEU A 181 11.43 -10.24 -12.81
C LEU A 181 11.48 -11.76 -12.86
N SER A 182 10.71 -12.41 -11.98
CA SER A 182 10.65 -13.87 -11.88
C SER A 182 10.14 -14.52 -13.18
N ALA A 183 10.44 -15.80 -13.36
CA ALA A 183 9.91 -16.56 -14.50
C ALA A 183 8.37 -16.57 -14.53
N ARG A 184 7.74 -16.69 -13.35
CA ARG A 184 6.27 -16.62 -13.19
C ARG A 184 5.75 -15.22 -13.54
N GLY A 185 6.42 -14.16 -13.09
CA GLY A 185 6.09 -12.78 -13.46
C GLY A 185 6.19 -12.53 -14.97
N LYS A 186 7.23 -13.04 -15.63
CA LYS A 186 7.36 -12.99 -17.10
C LYS A 186 6.19 -13.70 -17.81
N ALA A 187 5.75 -14.84 -17.30
CA ALA A 187 4.59 -15.54 -17.84
C ALA A 187 3.29 -14.75 -17.66
N ASN A 188 3.07 -14.14 -16.49
CA ASN A 188 1.91 -13.28 -16.23
C ASN A 188 1.86 -12.07 -17.17
N VAL A 189 3.00 -11.41 -17.38
CA VAL A 189 3.15 -10.29 -18.33
C VAL A 189 2.82 -10.72 -19.75
N ARG A 190 3.32 -11.88 -20.20
CA ARG A 190 2.99 -12.41 -21.54
C ARG A 190 1.48 -12.61 -21.70
N MET A 191 0.85 -13.30 -20.74
CA MET A 191 -0.60 -13.54 -20.80
C MET A 191 -1.40 -12.23 -20.78
N ALA A 192 -0.98 -11.24 -19.99
CA ALA A 192 -1.62 -9.93 -19.99
C ALA A 192 -1.51 -9.22 -21.34
N ALA A 193 -0.34 -9.29 -22.00
CA ALA A 193 -0.13 -8.74 -23.34
C ALA A 193 -1.01 -9.43 -24.39
N GLU A 194 -1.15 -10.76 -24.33
CA GLU A 194 -2.01 -11.54 -25.22
C GLU A 194 -3.49 -11.17 -25.05
N LEU A 195 -3.98 -11.05 -23.82
CA LEU A 195 -5.35 -10.63 -23.52
C LEU A 195 -5.62 -9.19 -23.97
N PHE A 196 -4.62 -8.30 -23.85
CA PHE A 196 -4.72 -6.93 -24.34
C PHE A 196 -4.77 -6.87 -25.87
N ALA A 197 -3.93 -7.66 -26.56
CA ALA A 197 -3.92 -7.74 -28.03
C ALA A 197 -5.25 -8.26 -28.59
N GLN A 198 -5.98 -9.09 -27.83
CA GLN A 198 -7.34 -9.54 -28.15
C GLN A 198 -8.41 -8.45 -27.95
N GLY A 199 -8.07 -7.28 -27.43
CA GLY A 199 -9.00 -6.18 -27.19
C GLY A 199 -9.93 -6.40 -25.99
N LEU A 200 -9.57 -7.28 -25.05
CA LEU A 200 -10.43 -7.62 -23.91
C LEU A 200 -10.55 -6.51 -22.86
N ALA A 201 -9.60 -5.58 -22.84
CA ALA A 201 -9.61 -4.42 -21.98
C ALA A 201 -8.80 -3.26 -22.59
N PRO A 202 -9.11 -2.01 -22.23
CA PRO A 202 -8.39 -0.83 -22.70
C PRO A 202 -7.06 -0.59 -21.96
N PHE A 203 -6.87 -1.27 -20.83
CA PHE A 203 -5.77 -1.04 -19.90
C PHE A 203 -5.26 -2.34 -19.28
N ILE A 204 -3.96 -2.38 -18.97
CA ILE A 204 -3.33 -3.38 -18.11
C ILE A 204 -2.89 -2.68 -16.82
N ILE A 205 -3.40 -3.13 -15.67
CA ILE A 205 -2.91 -2.73 -14.36
C ILE A 205 -1.87 -3.76 -13.93
N VAL A 206 -0.61 -3.35 -13.78
CA VAL A 206 0.46 -4.18 -13.22
C VAL A 206 0.56 -3.87 -11.72
N SER A 207 0.35 -4.90 -10.89
CA SER A 207 0.18 -4.76 -9.44
C SER A 207 1.18 -5.61 -8.68
N GLY A 208 1.98 -4.99 -7.80
CA GLY A 208 2.95 -5.71 -6.97
C GLY A 208 4.13 -4.85 -6.50
N SER A 209 4.54 -5.07 -5.25
CA SER A 209 5.62 -4.35 -4.55
C SER A 209 6.92 -5.17 -4.42
N ALA A 210 7.95 -4.58 -3.81
CA ALA A 210 9.26 -5.19 -3.57
C ALA A 210 9.33 -5.88 -2.20
N VAL A 211 8.53 -6.93 -2.00
CA VAL A 211 8.43 -7.61 -0.69
C VAL A 211 8.89 -9.07 -0.70
N HIS A 212 9.13 -9.66 -1.87
CA HIS A 212 9.63 -11.03 -1.99
C HIS A 212 10.83 -11.08 -2.95
N PRO A 213 12.06 -11.36 -2.45
CA PRO A 213 12.41 -11.38 -1.03
C PRO A 213 12.31 -9.99 -0.38
N ARG A 214 12.29 -9.95 0.96
CA ARG A 214 12.32 -8.71 1.75
C ARG A 214 13.49 -7.83 1.30
N ASP A 215 13.24 -6.52 1.22
CA ASP A 215 14.21 -5.47 0.84
C ASP A 215 14.84 -5.66 -0.56
N THR A 216 14.18 -6.40 -1.46
CA THR A 216 14.60 -6.47 -2.88
C THR A 216 14.57 -5.07 -3.52
N PRO A 217 15.55 -4.69 -4.35
CA PRO A 217 15.53 -3.41 -5.05
C PRO A 217 14.52 -3.38 -6.22
N HIS A 218 13.94 -4.52 -6.58
CA HIS A 218 13.11 -4.68 -7.76
C HIS A 218 11.62 -4.67 -7.41
N VAL A 219 10.93 -3.59 -7.79
CA VAL A 219 9.48 -3.47 -7.64
C VAL A 219 8.78 -4.15 -8.81
N GLU A 220 7.99 -5.19 -8.50
CA GLU A 220 7.34 -6.05 -9.50
C GLU A 220 6.56 -5.26 -10.55
N ALA A 221 5.74 -4.29 -10.14
CA ALA A 221 4.93 -3.50 -11.07
C ALA A 221 5.78 -2.70 -12.08
N ILE A 222 6.95 -2.22 -11.67
CA ILE A 222 7.87 -1.46 -12.54
C ILE A 222 8.51 -2.38 -13.56
N GLU A 223 9.01 -3.54 -13.12
CA GLU A 223 9.64 -4.52 -14.00
C GLU A 223 8.63 -5.17 -14.96
N MET A 224 7.39 -5.38 -14.51
CA MET A 224 6.29 -5.82 -15.37
C MET A 224 5.94 -4.78 -16.42
N ARG A 225 5.82 -3.49 -16.06
CA ARG A 225 5.60 -2.40 -17.03
C ARG A 225 6.71 -2.36 -18.08
N ARG A 226 7.97 -2.42 -17.63
CA ARG A 226 9.14 -2.44 -18.53
C ARG A 226 9.05 -3.60 -19.51
N ALA A 227 8.75 -4.81 -19.02
CA ALA A 227 8.61 -5.99 -19.87
C ALA A 227 7.45 -5.88 -20.88
N LEU A 228 6.29 -5.33 -20.49
CA LEU A 228 5.15 -5.09 -21.39
C LEU A 228 5.53 -4.15 -22.55
N ILE A 229 6.27 -3.07 -22.26
CA ILE A 229 6.69 -2.11 -23.28
C ILE A 229 7.78 -2.72 -24.17
N GLU A 230 8.90 -3.16 -23.58
CA GLU A 230 10.10 -3.54 -24.31
C GLU A 230 9.93 -4.84 -25.12
N ARG A 231 9.15 -5.80 -24.60
CA ARG A 231 9.06 -7.14 -25.21
C ARG A 231 7.79 -7.38 -26.00
N PHE A 232 6.71 -6.68 -25.66
CA PHE A 232 5.40 -6.89 -26.26
C PHE A 232 4.86 -5.64 -26.97
N GLY A 233 5.60 -4.52 -26.95
CA GLY A 233 5.21 -3.29 -27.65
C GLY A 233 3.92 -2.66 -27.12
N ILE A 234 3.52 -2.97 -25.88
CA ILE A 234 2.31 -2.41 -25.30
C ILE A 234 2.53 -0.90 -25.07
N PRO A 235 1.62 -0.03 -25.55
CA PRO A 235 1.75 1.41 -25.35
C PRO A 235 1.81 1.77 -23.86
N ALA A 236 2.71 2.67 -23.49
CA ALA A 236 2.84 3.12 -22.09
C ALA A 236 1.55 3.76 -21.55
N ASP A 237 0.73 4.35 -22.42
CA ASP A 237 -0.58 4.93 -22.07
C ASP A 237 -1.70 3.90 -21.90
N ALA A 238 -1.41 2.62 -22.11
CA ALA A 238 -2.30 1.50 -21.86
C ALA A 238 -1.94 0.74 -20.57
N ILE A 239 -0.85 1.13 -19.89
CA ILE A 239 -0.35 0.45 -18.69
C ILE A 239 -0.53 1.38 -17.49
N ILE A 240 -1.05 0.82 -16.40
CA ILE A 240 -1.15 1.48 -15.09
C ILE A 240 -0.28 0.73 -14.11
N VAL A 241 0.61 1.47 -13.44
CA VAL A 241 1.46 0.97 -12.37
C VAL A 241 0.74 1.09 -11.04
N GLU A 242 0.69 -0.02 -10.31
CA GLU A 242 0.31 -0.13 -8.92
C GLU A 242 1.46 -0.81 -8.16
N PRO A 243 2.40 -0.04 -7.56
CA PRO A 243 3.64 -0.59 -7.01
C PRO A 243 3.56 -0.88 -5.50
N TYR A 244 2.40 -0.68 -4.87
CA TYR A 244 2.28 -0.68 -3.42
C TYR A 244 1.68 -1.96 -2.87
N ALA A 245 0.98 -2.78 -3.66
CA ALA A 245 0.42 -4.02 -3.16
C ALA A 245 1.49 -5.00 -2.67
N ARG A 246 1.42 -5.34 -1.38
CA ARG A 246 2.34 -6.25 -0.68
C ARG A 246 1.76 -7.66 -0.55
N HIS A 247 0.47 -7.82 -0.81
CA HIS A 247 -0.27 -9.07 -0.66
C HIS A 247 -1.29 -9.28 -1.77
N THR A 248 -1.71 -10.53 -2.00
CA THR A 248 -2.79 -10.84 -2.96
C THR A 248 -4.08 -10.08 -2.64
N THR A 249 -4.40 -9.89 -1.36
CA THR A 249 -5.57 -9.12 -0.90
C THR A 249 -5.44 -7.64 -1.28
N THR A 250 -4.27 -7.04 -1.04
CA THR A 250 -4.03 -5.63 -1.36
C THR A 250 -3.82 -5.38 -2.86
N ASN A 251 -3.39 -6.38 -3.64
CA ASN A 251 -3.35 -6.30 -5.11
C ASN A 251 -4.74 -5.97 -5.68
N LEU A 252 -5.78 -6.74 -5.31
CA LEU A 252 -7.13 -6.47 -5.82
C LEU A 252 -7.70 -5.17 -5.26
N ARG A 253 -7.43 -4.85 -3.98
CA ARG A 253 -7.83 -3.57 -3.38
C ARG A 253 -7.19 -2.38 -4.11
N ASN A 254 -5.90 -2.41 -4.34
CA ASN A 254 -5.16 -1.30 -4.95
C ASN A 254 -5.47 -1.19 -6.44
N ALA A 255 -5.69 -2.30 -7.14
CA ALA A 255 -6.23 -2.28 -8.50
C ALA A 255 -7.59 -1.57 -8.56
N THR A 256 -8.51 -1.83 -7.60
CA THR A 256 -9.76 -1.08 -7.49
C THR A 256 -9.51 0.42 -7.29
N ARG A 257 -8.58 0.80 -6.41
CA ARG A 257 -8.20 2.22 -6.20
C ARG A 257 -7.68 2.86 -7.49
N ARG A 258 -6.89 2.14 -8.30
CA ARG A 258 -6.45 2.60 -9.62
C ARG A 258 -7.61 2.77 -10.60
N LEU A 259 -8.55 1.83 -10.65
CA LEU A 259 -9.76 1.94 -11.48
C LEU A 259 -10.60 3.18 -11.11
N ILE A 260 -10.74 3.48 -9.82
CA ILE A 260 -11.41 4.70 -9.34
C ILE A 260 -10.66 5.95 -9.81
N ALA A 261 -9.33 5.98 -9.70
CA ALA A 261 -8.51 7.09 -10.17
C ALA A 261 -8.66 7.34 -11.69
N LEU A 262 -8.86 6.27 -12.47
CA LEU A 262 -9.16 6.34 -13.91
C LEU A 262 -10.61 6.73 -14.22
N ARG A 263 -11.49 6.82 -13.22
CA ARG A 263 -12.96 6.94 -13.37
C ARG A 263 -13.57 5.80 -14.18
N ALA A 264 -13.02 4.59 -14.03
CA ALA A 264 -13.57 3.39 -14.65
C ALA A 264 -14.93 3.02 -14.02
N PRO A 265 -15.88 2.47 -14.80
CA PRO A 265 -17.18 2.03 -14.28
C PRO A 265 -17.02 0.78 -13.40
N LEU A 266 -17.16 0.94 -12.07
CA LEU A 266 -16.98 -0.18 -11.12
C LEU A 266 -18.07 -1.24 -11.20
N ASN A 267 -19.22 -0.93 -11.82
CA ASN A 267 -20.28 -1.89 -12.07
C ASN A 267 -19.96 -2.83 -13.24
N ARG A 268 -18.71 -2.90 -13.72
CA ARG A 268 -18.25 -3.77 -14.82
C ARG A 268 -17.02 -4.57 -14.41
N ASP A 269 -16.84 -5.72 -15.03
CA ASP A 269 -15.74 -6.63 -14.67
C ASP A 269 -14.38 -6.09 -15.08
N THR A 270 -13.39 -6.63 -14.39
CA THR A 270 -11.98 -6.69 -14.77
C THR A 270 -11.61 -8.15 -15.00
N LEU A 271 -10.49 -8.39 -15.68
CA LEU A 271 -9.92 -9.71 -15.85
C LEU A 271 -8.60 -9.80 -15.08
N VAL A 272 -8.57 -10.57 -13.99
CA VAL A 272 -7.35 -10.85 -13.24
C VAL A 272 -6.60 -11.97 -13.94
N VAL A 273 -5.29 -11.80 -14.16
CA VAL A 273 -4.42 -12.78 -14.80
C VAL A 273 -3.21 -13.09 -13.93
N SER A 274 -2.95 -14.39 -13.73
CA SER A 274 -1.76 -14.90 -13.04
C SER A 274 -1.53 -16.39 -13.37
N ASN A 275 -0.55 -17.00 -12.71
CA ASN A 275 -0.34 -18.44 -12.74
C ASN A 275 -1.53 -19.19 -12.09
N VAL A 276 -1.72 -20.45 -12.46
CA VAL A 276 -2.90 -21.25 -12.06
C VAL A 276 -3.08 -21.31 -10.55
N GLY A 277 -2.01 -21.60 -9.80
CA GLY A 277 -2.08 -21.69 -8.33
C GLY A 277 -2.45 -20.36 -7.66
N HIS A 278 -2.03 -19.22 -8.22
CA HIS A 278 -2.42 -17.91 -7.71
C HIS A 278 -3.89 -17.60 -7.99
N ILE A 279 -4.40 -17.97 -9.17
CA ILE A 279 -5.82 -17.85 -9.49
C ILE A 279 -6.67 -18.81 -8.63
N ASP A 280 -6.21 -20.04 -8.39
CA ASP A 280 -6.86 -20.99 -7.49
C ASP A 280 -6.96 -20.42 -6.06
N ALA A 281 -5.88 -19.79 -5.58
CA ALA A 281 -5.87 -19.13 -4.28
C ALA A 281 -6.94 -18.02 -4.22
N ILE A 282 -7.03 -17.16 -5.25
CA ILE A 282 -8.03 -16.08 -5.33
C ILE A 282 -9.46 -16.61 -5.41
N ALA A 283 -9.68 -17.71 -6.13
CA ALA A 283 -11.00 -18.34 -6.28
C ALA A 283 -11.46 -19.05 -5.00
N SER A 284 -10.57 -19.27 -4.03
CA SER A 284 -10.87 -20.07 -2.84
C SER A 284 -11.71 -19.32 -1.81
N PRO A 285 -12.54 -20.03 -1.02
CA PRO A 285 -13.19 -19.45 0.16
C PRO A 285 -12.19 -18.89 1.19
N ALA A 286 -10.97 -19.46 1.22
CA ALA A 286 -9.90 -18.98 2.10
C ALA A 286 -9.48 -17.55 1.75
N PHE A 287 -9.54 -17.14 0.48
CA PHE A 287 -9.29 -15.76 0.07
C PHE A 287 -10.35 -14.80 0.61
N THR A 288 -11.63 -15.16 0.54
CA THR A 288 -12.72 -14.38 1.15
C THR A 288 -12.50 -14.19 2.65
N ALA A 289 -12.18 -15.28 3.36
CA ALA A 289 -11.87 -15.22 4.79
C ALA A 289 -10.62 -14.38 5.07
N ARG A 290 -9.60 -14.48 4.21
CA ARG A 290 -8.38 -13.67 4.31
C ARG A 290 -8.67 -12.19 4.13
N ASN A 291 -9.43 -11.78 3.11
CA ASN A 291 -9.88 -10.39 2.92
C ASN A 291 -10.63 -9.87 4.15
N GLN A 292 -11.54 -10.67 4.73
CA GLN A 292 -12.28 -10.25 5.91
C GLN A 292 -11.38 -10.05 7.13
N ARG A 293 -10.40 -10.94 7.36
CA ARG A 293 -9.42 -10.76 8.44
C ARG A 293 -8.47 -9.62 8.16
N GLU A 294 -8.04 -9.46 6.91
CA GLU A 294 -6.96 -8.55 6.52
C GLU A 294 -7.45 -7.12 6.38
N LEU A 295 -8.44 -6.92 5.53
CA LEU A 295 -8.97 -5.60 5.16
C LEU A 295 -10.21 -5.24 5.99
N GLY A 296 -10.93 -6.24 6.53
CA GLY A 296 -12.23 -6.04 7.18
C GLY A 296 -13.40 -5.93 6.20
N TYR A 297 -13.16 -6.17 4.92
CA TYR A 297 -14.13 -6.09 3.82
C TYR A 297 -13.65 -6.91 2.62
N GLN A 298 -14.50 -7.10 1.62
CA GLN A 298 -14.11 -7.68 0.34
C GLN A 298 -13.76 -6.55 -0.65
N PRO A 299 -12.58 -6.58 -1.30
CA PRO A 299 -12.17 -5.52 -2.25
C PRO A 299 -13.03 -5.49 -3.53
N GLY A 300 -13.85 -6.51 -3.71
CA GLY A 300 -14.77 -6.70 -4.82
C GLY A 300 -15.31 -8.12 -4.80
N ARG A 301 -16.02 -8.47 -5.87
CA ARG A 301 -16.62 -9.80 -6.03
C ARG A 301 -15.87 -10.60 -7.08
N ILE A 302 -15.39 -11.77 -6.70
CA ILE A 302 -14.86 -12.77 -7.63
C ILE A 302 -16.00 -13.35 -8.46
N GLY A 303 -15.80 -13.44 -9.78
CA GLY A 303 -16.79 -13.92 -10.73
C GLY A 303 -16.36 -15.20 -11.45
N PRO A 304 -16.95 -15.48 -12.63
CA PRO A 304 -16.56 -16.60 -13.48
C PRO A 304 -15.07 -16.64 -13.80
N ARG A 305 -14.58 -17.85 -14.07
CA ARG A 305 -13.18 -18.15 -14.41
C ARG A 305 -13.09 -18.56 -15.89
N PRO A 306 -12.73 -17.65 -16.82
CA PRO A 306 -12.71 -17.96 -18.25
C PRO A 306 -11.62 -18.96 -18.64
N SER A 307 -10.53 -19.05 -17.87
CA SER A 307 -9.45 -20.01 -18.09
C SER A 307 -8.71 -20.34 -16.79
N PRO A 308 -7.85 -21.39 -16.75
CA PRO A 308 -7.03 -21.68 -15.58
C PRO A 308 -6.18 -20.50 -15.09
N ASN A 309 -5.82 -19.57 -15.98
CA ASN A 309 -4.95 -18.43 -15.66
C ASN A 309 -5.71 -17.09 -15.50
N THR A 310 -7.03 -17.09 -15.65
CA THR A 310 -7.82 -15.86 -15.59
C THR A 310 -9.08 -16.01 -14.77
N ILE A 311 -9.44 -14.96 -14.03
CA ILE A 311 -10.70 -14.89 -13.29
C ILE A 311 -11.27 -13.48 -13.36
N THR A 312 -12.59 -13.38 -13.44
CA THR A 312 -13.25 -12.07 -13.45
C THR A 312 -13.34 -11.50 -12.03
N PHE A 313 -13.21 -10.19 -11.91
CA PHE A 313 -13.32 -9.47 -10.65
C PHE A 313 -14.13 -8.19 -10.84
N ARG A 314 -15.21 -8.06 -10.06
CA ARG A 314 -16.02 -6.85 -10.00
C ARG A 314 -15.52 -5.97 -8.86
N PRO A 315 -14.89 -4.81 -9.12
CA PRO A 315 -14.32 -3.96 -8.07
C PRO A 315 -15.40 -3.33 -7.19
N ASP A 316 -15.07 -3.03 -5.93
CA ASP A 316 -15.98 -2.38 -4.98
C ASP A 316 -15.37 -1.12 -4.36
N ALA A 317 -16.16 -0.04 -4.29
CA ALA A 317 -15.69 1.26 -3.77
C ALA A 317 -15.24 1.20 -2.31
N THR A 318 -15.63 0.17 -1.54
CA THR A 318 -15.15 -0.09 -0.18
C THR A 318 -13.63 -0.24 -0.13
N SER A 319 -12.98 -0.58 -1.25
CA SER A 319 -11.50 -0.55 -1.35
C SER A 319 -10.87 0.82 -1.11
N LEU A 320 -11.63 1.92 -1.09
CA LEU A 320 -11.10 3.24 -0.67
C LEU A 320 -10.87 3.35 0.83
N ARG A 321 -11.39 2.42 1.63
CA ARG A 321 -11.23 2.44 3.08
C ARG A 321 -9.76 2.28 3.46
N ILE A 322 -9.29 3.11 4.40
CA ILE A 322 -7.94 3.02 4.96
C ILE A 322 -7.77 1.73 5.74
N ASP A 323 -6.65 1.04 5.53
CA ASP A 323 -6.21 -0.11 6.29
C ASP A 323 -5.26 0.32 7.43
N PRO A 324 -5.73 0.36 8.68
CA PRO A 324 -4.87 0.72 9.80
C PRO A 324 -3.86 -0.37 10.19
N LEU A 325 -4.04 -1.61 9.71
CA LEU A 325 -3.24 -2.76 10.15
C LEU A 325 -2.04 -3.02 9.24
N ASP A 326 -2.00 -2.36 8.09
CA ASP A 326 -0.86 -2.31 7.18
C ASP A 326 -0.53 -0.84 6.87
N PRO A 327 0.23 -0.15 7.73
CA PRO A 327 0.50 1.26 7.56
C PRO A 327 1.41 1.57 6.35
N LEU A 328 2.08 0.58 5.77
CA LEU A 328 2.91 0.75 4.57
C LEU A 328 2.11 0.49 3.27
N ASP A 329 0.89 0.00 3.38
CA ASP A 329 -0.10 -0.08 2.31
C ASP A 329 -1.49 0.34 2.84
N PRO A 330 -1.66 1.60 3.30
CA PRO A 330 -2.87 2.08 3.99
C PRO A 330 -4.03 2.28 3.02
#